data_AF-A0A431LBN4-F1
#
_entry.id   AF-A0A431LBN4-F1
#
_cell.length_a   1.000
_cell.length_b   1.000
_cell.length_c   1.000
_cell.angle_alpha   90.00
_cell.angle_beta   90.00
_cell.angle_gamma   90.00
#
_symmetry.space_group_name_H-M   'P 1'
#
loop_
_entity.id
_entity.type
_entity.pdbx_description
1 polymer ?
#
loop_
_entity_poly.entity_id
_entity_poly.type
_entity_poly.pdbx_seq_one_letter_code
_entity_poly.pdbx_strand_id
1 'polypeptide(L)'
;MKKYLVATGIVLFRIEAETPQQAIATLKARIDARRHEVFQNAEIGMSLVTALDEHRLSFIVMDEGRTSLLGGELNWFEDGVPRSRYEEVVTRRLVNTMPALVSEHLYYQTDHTTA
;
A
#
# COMPACT_ATOMS: atom_id res chain seq x y z
N MET A 1 11.23 6.11 -15.72
CA MET A 1 10.62 5.53 -14.51
C MET A 1 9.13 5.84 -14.48
N LYS A 2 8.31 4.91 -13.99
CA LYS A 2 6.87 5.08 -13.80
C LYS A 2 6.57 5.35 -12.33
N LYS A 3 5.45 6.02 -12.06
CA LYS A 3 4.96 6.25 -10.70
C LYS A 3 3.93 5.20 -10.35
N TYR A 4 4.12 4.57 -9.21
CA TYR A 4 3.25 3.56 -8.64
C TYR A 4 2.75 4.01 -7.27
N LEU A 5 1.59 3.49 -6.90
CA LEU A 5 1.08 3.57 -5.54
C LEU A 5 1.20 2.20 -4.89
N VAL A 6 1.95 2.12 -3.78
CA VAL A 6 2.12 0.89 -3.02
C VAL A 6 1.40 1.01 -1.69
N ALA A 7 0.37 0.19 -1.47
CA ALA A 7 -0.40 0.14 -0.24
C ALA A 7 0.11 -0.99 0.68
N THR A 8 0.21 -0.70 1.98
CA THR A 8 0.59 -1.66 3.04
C THR A 8 -0.61 -2.04 3.93
N GLY A 9 -1.82 -2.02 3.35
CA GLY A 9 -3.10 -2.20 4.03
C GLY A 9 -3.80 -0.87 4.33
N ILE A 10 -3.21 -0.03 5.19
CA ILE A 10 -3.82 1.25 5.62
C ILE A 10 -3.08 2.47 5.04
N VAL A 11 -1.76 2.35 4.84
CA VAL A 11 -0.91 3.45 4.36
C VAL A 11 -0.56 3.25 2.90
N LEU A 12 -0.59 4.35 2.12
CA LEU A 12 -0.27 4.41 0.71
C LEU A 12 1.00 5.23 0.49
N PHE A 13 1.93 4.68 -0.29
CA PHE A 13 3.19 5.34 -0.63
C PHE A 13 3.29 5.54 -2.14
N ARG A 14 3.74 6.72 -2.55
CA ARG A 14 4.15 6.98 -3.94
C ARG A 14 5.57 6.50 -4.13
N ILE A 15 5.79 5.64 -5.13
CA ILE A 15 7.09 5.04 -5.43
C ILE A 15 7.37 5.18 -6.92
N GLU A 16 8.55 5.69 -7.26
CA GLU A 16 9.04 5.67 -8.64
C GLU A 16 9.86 4.41 -8.88
N ALA A 17 9.48 3.62 -9.88
CA ALA A 17 10.18 2.39 -10.25
C ALA A 17 9.95 2.04 -11.73
N GLU A 18 10.65 1.05 -12.28
CA GLU A 18 10.39 0.59 -13.65
C GLU A 18 9.28 -0.46 -13.68
N THR A 19 9.22 -1.33 -12.67
CA THR A 19 8.22 -2.40 -12.55
C THR A 19 7.46 -2.34 -11.21
N PRO A 20 6.25 -2.93 -11.13
CA PRO A 20 5.52 -3.06 -9.87
C PRO A 20 6.32 -3.80 -8.78
N GLN A 21 7.06 -4.84 -9.15
CA GLN A 21 7.88 -5.62 -8.23
C GLN A 21 9.02 -4.76 -7.66
N GLN A 22 9.67 -3.95 -8.50
CA GLN A 22 10.66 -2.99 -8.03
C GLN A 22 10.03 -1.97 -7.07
N ALA A 23 8.81 -1.50 -7.33
CA ALA A 23 8.13 -0.56 -6.42
C ALA A 23 7.93 -1.14 -5.01
N ILE A 24 7.56 -2.42 -4.90
CA ILE A 24 7.48 -3.13 -3.61
C ILE A 24 8.85 -3.22 -2.96
N ALA A 25 9.88 -3.65 -3.71
CA ALA A 25 11.24 -3.78 -3.20
C ALA A 25 11.79 -2.43 -2.68
N THR A 26 11.55 -1.34 -3.42
CA THR A 26 11.91 0.01 -3.00
C THR A 26 11.18 0.43 -1.72
N LEU A 27 9.87 0.16 -1.59
CA LEU A 27 9.15 0.48 -0.36
C LEU A 27 9.70 -0.33 0.82
N LYS A 28 9.97 -1.63 0.66
CA LYS A 28 10.59 -2.46 1.70
C LYS A 28 11.93 -1.90 2.14
N ALA A 29 12.78 -1.48 1.19
CA ALA A 29 14.07 -0.86 1.51
C ALA A 29 13.91 0.47 2.26
N ARG A 30 12.91 1.30 1.91
CA ARG A 30 12.60 2.53 2.66
C ARG A 30 12.13 2.23 4.09
N ILE A 31 11.28 1.22 4.26
CA ILE A 31 10.83 0.77 5.58
C ILE A 31 12.02 0.25 6.39
N ASP A 32 12.93 -0.52 5.79
CA ASP A 32 14.10 -1.02 6.50
C ASP A 32 15.09 0.10 6.89
N ALA A 33 15.34 1.04 5.99
CA ALA A 33 16.19 2.21 6.24
C ALA A 33 15.70 3.06 7.43
N ARG A 34 14.37 3.11 7.64
CA ARG A 34 13.76 3.81 8.78
C ARG A 34 14.32 3.38 10.13
N ARG A 35 14.82 2.14 10.28
CA ARG A 35 15.46 1.66 11.52
C ARG A 35 16.58 2.58 12.01
N HIS A 36 17.28 3.20 11.07
CA HIS A 36 18.47 3.98 11.35
C HIS A 36 18.18 5.49 11.42
N GLU A 37 16.94 5.91 11.18
CA GLU A 37 16.54 7.33 11.25
C GLU A 37 16.12 7.73 12.67
N VAL A 38 16.61 8.87 13.15
CA VAL A 38 16.38 9.34 14.54
C VAL A 38 15.20 10.34 14.63
N PHE A 39 14.59 10.70 13.51
CA PHE A 39 13.64 11.82 13.46
C PHE A 39 12.23 11.47 13.98
N GLN A 40 11.62 12.41 14.72
CA GLN A 40 10.29 12.29 15.32
C GLN A 40 9.13 12.41 14.29
N ASN A 41 9.37 12.91 13.07
CA ASN A 41 8.35 13.17 12.04
C ASN A 41 8.57 12.34 10.76
N ALA A 42 9.05 11.11 10.88
CA ALA A 42 9.30 10.27 9.71
C ALA A 42 7.99 9.86 9.00
N GLU A 43 8.00 9.90 7.66
CA GLU A 43 6.89 9.44 6.81
C GLU A 43 6.52 7.97 7.06
N ILE A 44 7.50 7.17 7.49
CA ILE A 44 7.33 5.77 7.87
C ILE A 44 7.42 5.66 9.39
N GLY A 45 6.33 5.20 10.00
CA GLY A 45 6.29 4.87 11.43
C GLY A 45 7.01 3.57 11.74
N MET A 46 7.60 3.46 12.95
CA MET A 46 8.27 2.23 13.41
C MET A 46 7.35 1.00 13.43
N SER A 47 6.03 1.19 13.53
CA SER A 47 5.05 0.10 13.44
C SER A 47 5.09 -0.63 12.09
N LEU A 48 5.42 0.05 10.99
CA LEU A 48 5.61 -0.60 9.68
C LEU A 48 6.91 -1.41 9.64
N VAL A 49 7.97 -0.95 10.32
CA VAL A 49 9.22 -1.70 10.44
C VAL A 49 8.97 -3.00 11.20
N THR A 50 8.33 -2.93 12.35
CA THR A 50 7.97 -4.12 13.14
C THR A 50 7.06 -5.08 12.36
N ALA A 51 6.06 -4.55 11.63
CA ALA A 51 5.18 -5.38 10.82
C ALA A 51 5.91 -6.03 9.62
N LEU A 52 6.96 -5.37 9.08
CA LEU A 52 7.81 -5.95 8.04
C LEU A 52 8.63 -7.13 8.59
N ASP A 53 9.24 -6.95 9.76
CA ASP A 53 10.01 -8.01 10.46
C ASP A 53 9.19 -9.24 10.77
N GLU A 54 7.95 -9.03 11.22
CA GLU A 54 7.05 -10.11 11.59
C GLU A 54 6.37 -10.73 10.35
N HIS A 55 6.77 -10.35 9.14
CA HIS A 55 6.16 -10.78 7.88
C HIS A 55 4.64 -10.59 7.85
N ARG A 56 4.14 -9.51 8.48
CA ARG A 56 2.69 -9.21 8.58
C ARG A 56 2.18 -8.23 7.52
N LEU A 57 3.09 -7.57 6.80
CA LEU A 57 2.72 -6.59 5.77
C LEU A 57 2.31 -7.27 4.47
N SER A 58 1.14 -6.91 3.95
CA SER A 58 0.76 -7.17 2.56
C SER A 58 1.01 -5.92 1.72
N PHE A 59 1.52 -6.08 0.52
CA PHE A 59 1.85 -5.02 -0.43
C PHE A 59 0.95 -5.13 -1.65
N ILE A 60 0.35 -4.01 -2.04
CA ILE A 60 -0.52 -3.93 -3.21
C ILE A 60 -0.05 -2.77 -4.06
N VAL A 61 0.15 -3.01 -5.35
CA VAL A 61 0.66 -2.01 -6.29
C VAL A 61 -0.43 -1.61 -7.26
N MET A 62 -0.68 -0.31 -7.35
CA MET A 62 -1.58 0.30 -8.30
C MET A 62 -0.81 1.26 -9.20
N ASP A 63 -1.39 1.62 -10.34
CA ASP A 63 -0.95 2.82 -11.05
C ASP A 63 -1.17 4.09 -10.21
N GLU A 64 -0.50 5.18 -10.58
CA GLU A 64 -0.59 6.45 -9.85
C GLU A 64 -2.03 7.01 -9.76
N GLY A 65 -2.87 6.69 -10.75
CA GLY A 65 -4.26 7.10 -10.79
C GLY A 65 -5.20 6.28 -9.89
N ARG A 66 -4.69 5.21 -9.24
CA ARG A 66 -5.50 4.20 -8.53
C ARG A 66 -6.58 3.56 -9.42
N THR A 67 -6.39 3.56 -10.74
CA THR A 67 -7.38 3.04 -11.68
C THR A 67 -7.21 1.55 -11.91
N SER A 68 -5.98 1.03 -11.79
CA SER A 68 -5.67 -0.38 -12.03
C SER A 68 -4.82 -0.99 -10.92
N LEU A 69 -5.21 -2.19 -10.49
CA LEU A 69 -4.37 -3.08 -9.68
C LEU A 69 -3.33 -3.74 -10.58
N LEU A 70 -2.05 -3.50 -10.33
CA LEU A 70 -0.95 -3.98 -11.15
C LEU A 70 -0.26 -5.23 -10.57
N GLY A 71 -0.41 -5.46 -9.26
CA GLY A 71 0.16 -6.63 -8.59
C GLY A 71 0.19 -6.47 -7.08
N GLY A 72 0.84 -7.42 -6.40
CA GLY A 72 1.01 -7.36 -4.95
C GLY A 72 1.73 -8.57 -4.40
N GLU A 73 2.22 -8.43 -3.16
CA GLU A 73 2.74 -9.50 -2.34
C GLU A 73 1.89 -9.58 -1.08
N LEU A 74 1.07 -10.61 -0.96
CA LEU A 74 0.22 -10.79 0.19
C LEU A 74 0.94 -11.69 1.19
N ASN A 75 1.22 -11.17 2.39
CA ASN A 75 1.67 -12.02 3.47
C ASN A 75 0.46 -12.72 4.11
N TRP A 76 0.67 -14.00 4.35
CA TRP A 76 -0.30 -14.96 4.82
C TRP A 76 -0.20 -15.09 6.34
N PHE A 77 -1.27 -14.80 7.07
CA PHE A 77 -1.37 -15.25 8.45
C PHE A 77 -1.86 -16.70 8.43
N GLU A 78 -0.99 -17.62 8.86
CA GLU A 78 -1.30 -19.04 9.06
C GLU A 78 -2.31 -19.23 10.21
N ASP A 79 -3.57 -18.87 10.00
CA ASP A 79 -4.67 -19.28 10.89
C ASP A 79 -5.68 -20.14 10.14
N GLY A 80 -5.20 -21.18 9.43
CA GLY A 80 -6.05 -22.26 8.89
C GLY A 80 -7.08 -21.85 7.83
N VAL A 81 -7.04 -20.63 7.31
CA VAL A 81 -7.90 -20.20 6.20
C VAL A 81 -7.38 -20.83 4.91
N PRO A 82 -8.19 -21.36 3.98
CA PRO A 82 -7.71 -21.80 2.68
C PRO A 82 -7.34 -20.60 1.77
N ARG A 83 -6.27 -20.72 0.98
CA ARG A 83 -5.75 -19.63 0.11
C ARG A 83 -6.81 -18.98 -0.78
N SER A 84 -7.72 -19.77 -1.33
CA SER A 84 -8.84 -19.31 -2.14
C SER A 84 -9.81 -18.39 -1.40
N ARG A 85 -10.08 -18.66 -0.12
CA ARG A 85 -10.96 -17.83 0.73
C ARG A 85 -10.30 -16.51 1.10
N TYR A 86 -8.99 -16.50 1.25
CA TYR A 86 -8.23 -15.29 1.52
C TYR A 86 -8.15 -14.38 0.30
N GLU A 87 -7.88 -14.94 -0.88
CA GLU A 87 -7.92 -14.20 -2.15
C GLU A 87 -9.31 -13.56 -2.36
N GLU A 88 -10.40 -14.28 -2.05
CA GLU A 88 -11.75 -13.75 -2.05
C GLU A 88 -11.96 -12.62 -1.03
N VAL A 89 -11.51 -12.79 0.22
CA VAL A 89 -11.67 -11.79 1.28
C VAL A 89 -10.83 -10.54 1.03
N VAL A 90 -9.60 -10.68 0.55
CA VAL A 90 -8.72 -9.56 0.22
C VAL A 90 -9.25 -8.83 -1.01
N THR A 91 -9.64 -9.55 -2.06
CA THR A 91 -10.27 -8.94 -3.24
C THR A 91 -11.54 -8.22 -2.85
N ARG A 92 -12.41 -8.83 -2.03
CA ARG A 92 -13.64 -8.20 -1.54
C ARG A 92 -13.37 -7.01 -0.63
N ARG A 93 -12.39 -7.10 0.27
CA ARG A 93 -12.00 -5.98 1.15
C ARG A 93 -11.43 -4.84 0.33
N LEU A 94 -10.54 -5.11 -0.63
CA LEU A 94 -9.98 -4.10 -1.53
C LEU A 94 -11.05 -3.46 -2.40
N VAL A 95 -11.94 -4.25 -3.00
CA VAL A 95 -13.09 -3.73 -3.77
C VAL A 95 -14.03 -2.91 -2.90
N ASN A 96 -14.13 -3.19 -1.59
CA ASN A 96 -14.99 -2.43 -0.68
C ASN A 96 -14.31 -1.20 -0.07
N THR A 97 -12.99 -1.20 0.14
CA THR A 97 -12.25 -0.04 0.65
C THR A 97 -11.76 0.90 -0.45
N MET A 98 -11.58 0.43 -1.68
CA MET A 98 -11.19 1.29 -2.80
C MET A 98 -12.23 2.37 -3.11
N PRO A 99 -13.55 2.12 -3.14
CA PRO A 99 -14.55 3.17 -3.33
C PRO A 99 -14.50 4.23 -2.23
N ALA A 100 -14.23 3.86 -0.98
CA ALA A 100 -14.06 4.82 0.12
C ALA A 100 -12.80 5.68 -0.08
N LEU A 101 -11.68 5.07 -0.48
CA LEU A 101 -10.41 5.77 -0.75
C LEU A 101 -10.43 6.58 -2.06
N VAL A 102 -11.33 6.27 -3.00
CA VAL A 102 -11.55 6.99 -4.27
C VAL A 102 -12.56 8.13 -4.08
N SER A 103 -13.64 7.90 -3.31
CA SER A 103 -14.65 8.94 -3.02
C SER A 103 -14.11 10.06 -2.15
N GLU A 104 -13.24 9.79 -1.17
CA GLU A 104 -12.61 10.87 -0.38
C GLU A 104 -11.75 11.79 -1.26
N HIS A 105 -11.11 11.29 -2.32
CA HIS A 105 -10.33 12.13 -3.23
C HIS A 105 -11.17 12.86 -4.29
N LEU A 106 -12.31 12.32 -4.70
CA LEU A 106 -13.22 13.02 -5.60
C LEU A 106 -13.91 14.20 -4.90
N TYR A 107 -14.20 14.10 -3.60
CA TYR A 107 -14.82 15.21 -2.85
C TYR A 107 -13.86 16.40 -2.65
N TYR A 108 -12.57 16.15 -2.37
CA TYR A 108 -11.57 17.21 -2.20
C TYR A 108 -11.13 17.90 -3.51
N GLN A 109 -11.42 17.32 -4.68
CA GLN A 109 -11.12 17.97 -5.97
C GLN A 109 -12.27 18.85 -6.48
N THR A 110 -13.52 18.58 -6.09
CA THR A 110 -14.67 19.41 -6.49
C THR A 110 -14.83 20.70 -5.69
N ASP A 111 -14.32 20.78 -4.45
CA ASP A 111 -14.51 21.97 -3.60
C ASP A 111 -13.45 23.08 -3.80
N HIS A 112 -12.46 22.88 -4.67
CA HIS A 112 -11.41 23.89 -4.95
C HIS A 112 -11.40 24.40 -6.39
N THR A 113 -12.46 24.15 -7.18
CA THR A 113 -12.62 24.71 -8.54
C THR A 113 -13.78 25.70 -8.70
N THR A 114 -14.30 26.24 -7.59
CA THR A 114 -15.17 27.43 -7.61
C THR A 114 -14.72 28.43 -6.56
N ALA A 115 -13.73 29.25 -6.91
CA ALA A 115 -13.52 30.61 -6.42
C ALA A 115 -12.70 31.39 -7.45
#